data_AF-A0A950DEQ8-F1
#
_entry.id   AF-A0A950DEQ8-F1
#
_cell.length_a   1.000
_cell.length_b   1.000
_cell.length_c   1.000
_cell.angle_alpha   90.00
_cell.angle_beta   90.00
_cell.angle_gamma   90.00
#
_symmetry.space_group_name_H-M   'P 1'
#
loop_
_entity.id
_entity.type
_entity.pdbx_description
1 polymer ?
#
loop_
_entity_poly.entity_id
_entity_poly.type
_entity_poly.pdbx_seq_one_letter_code
_entity_poly.pdbx_strand_id
1 'polypeptide(L)'
;MVQFLFLVIAALGLLTALGTVLARNLVHAALFLVAFFFTIACQFVLLEAEFLAALQVLVYIGAVAIILMFGIMLTRNIQGDDTTIVSAAWKIPALAAGLFVFGILVFGINNAVAPAGHSPWSESNMRPSIATDAGSSKATAVRREAVNNMARTVGNELMTRYVVGFEVAGLLLTVALVGAIALAHREEAEPDARSRGEQPARRASASPQPQAAGPSLVSSGTSPPR
;
A
#
# COMPACT_ATOMS: atom_id res chain seq x y z
N MET A 1 6.38 -24.29 -23.61
CA MET A 1 5.19 -23.43 -23.47
C MET A 1 5.11 -22.76 -22.10
N VAL A 2 5.09 -23.49 -20.98
CA VAL A 2 4.95 -22.89 -19.62
C VAL A 2 6.05 -21.89 -19.26
N GLN A 3 7.31 -22.12 -19.66
CA GLN A 3 8.41 -21.19 -19.42
C GLN A 3 8.22 -19.83 -20.11
N PHE A 4 7.65 -19.83 -21.31
CA PHE A 4 7.32 -18.59 -22.02
C PHE A 4 6.22 -17.82 -21.27
N LEU A 5 5.16 -18.53 -20.86
CA LEU A 5 4.06 -17.93 -20.09
C LEU A 5 4.56 -17.35 -18.76
N PHE A 6 5.45 -18.07 -18.06
CA PHE A 6 6.13 -17.59 -16.86
C PHE A 6 6.91 -16.30 -17.12
N LEU A 7 7.70 -16.24 -18.20
CA LEU A 7 8.52 -15.07 -18.50
C LEU A 7 7.65 -13.84 -18.82
N VAL A 8 6.57 -14.03 -19.56
CA VAL A 8 5.58 -12.98 -19.86
C VAL A 8 4.93 -12.46 -18.59
N ILE A 9 4.46 -13.35 -17.71
CA ILE A 9 3.84 -12.97 -16.43
C ILE A 9 4.86 -12.31 -15.50
N ALA A 10 6.09 -12.81 -15.42
CA ALA A 10 7.15 -12.20 -14.62
C ALA A 10 7.51 -10.78 -15.11
N ALA A 11 7.60 -10.60 -16.43
CA ALA A 11 7.83 -9.29 -17.02
C ALA A 11 6.67 -8.32 -16.73
N LEU A 12 5.42 -8.77 -16.88
CA LEU A 12 4.23 -7.99 -16.53
C LEU A 12 4.21 -7.61 -15.04
N GLY A 13 4.66 -8.51 -14.17
CA GLY A 13 4.77 -8.28 -12.73
C GLY A 13 5.80 -7.20 -12.41
N LEU A 14 6.95 -7.24 -13.08
CA LEU A 14 7.97 -6.21 -12.93
C LEU A 14 7.48 -4.84 -13.43
N LEU A 15 6.79 -4.81 -14.58
CA LEU A 15 6.23 -3.59 -15.14
C LEU A 15 5.17 -2.96 -14.23
N THR A 16 4.28 -3.76 -13.64
CA THR A 16 3.24 -3.28 -12.72
C THR A 16 3.81 -2.85 -11.37
N ALA A 17 4.83 -3.53 -10.86
CA ALA A 17 5.57 -3.11 -9.67
C ALA A 17 6.28 -1.76 -9.88
N LEU A 18 7.00 -1.62 -11.00
CA LEU A 18 7.63 -0.36 -11.39
C LEU A 18 6.59 0.75 -11.59
N GLY A 19 5.47 0.45 -12.27
CA GLY A 19 4.36 1.37 -12.47
C GLY A 19 3.78 1.90 -11.14
N THR A 20 3.71 1.05 -10.11
CA THR A 20 3.22 1.45 -8.78
C THR A 20 4.10 2.51 -8.11
N VAL A 21 5.43 2.36 -8.20
CA VAL A 21 6.38 3.28 -7.55
C VAL A 21 6.65 4.53 -8.39
N LEU A 22 6.59 4.42 -9.71
CA LEU A 22 6.86 5.52 -10.64
C LEU A 22 5.65 6.42 -10.89
N ALA A 23 4.43 5.94 -10.61
CA ALA A 23 3.22 6.71 -10.82
C ALA A 23 3.15 7.92 -9.87
N ARG A 24 3.14 9.13 -10.45
CA ARG A 24 2.99 10.39 -9.70
C ARG A 24 1.60 10.57 -9.08
N ASN A 25 0.62 9.84 -9.60
CA ASN A 25 -0.77 9.92 -9.17
C ASN A 25 -1.12 8.69 -8.33
N LEU A 26 -1.48 8.91 -7.07
CA LEU A 26 -1.79 7.86 -6.09
C LEU A 26 -2.86 6.87 -6.56
N VAL A 27 -3.85 7.31 -7.34
CA VAL A 27 -4.88 6.39 -7.88
C VAL A 27 -4.29 5.51 -8.97
N HIS A 28 -3.44 6.04 -9.85
CA HIS A 28 -2.76 5.21 -10.85
C HIS A 28 -1.79 4.23 -10.18
N ALA A 29 -1.06 4.68 -9.15
CA ALA A 29 -0.22 3.80 -8.34
C ALA A 29 -1.02 2.65 -7.72
N ALA A 30 -2.19 2.94 -7.13
CA ALA A 30 -3.06 1.91 -6.56
C ALA A 30 -3.61 0.92 -7.61
N LEU A 31 -3.96 1.38 -8.82
CA LEU A 31 -4.38 0.49 -9.90
C LEU A 31 -3.26 -0.43 -10.39
N PHE A 32 -2.02 0.09 -10.49
CA PHE A 32 -0.85 -0.74 -10.81
C PHE A 32 -0.55 -1.76 -9.70
N LEU A 33 -0.78 -1.43 -8.44
CA LEU A 33 -0.63 -2.37 -7.32
C LEU A 33 -1.63 -3.53 -7.40
N VAL A 34 -2.90 -3.24 -7.74
CA VAL A 34 -3.92 -4.28 -7.98
C VAL A 34 -3.47 -5.21 -9.12
N ALA A 35 -2.97 -4.64 -10.22
CA ALA A 35 -2.45 -5.41 -11.35
C ALA A 35 -1.22 -6.27 -10.95
N PHE A 36 -0.35 -5.76 -10.07
CA PHE A 36 0.77 -6.53 -9.52
C PHE A 36 0.29 -7.73 -8.71
N PHE A 37 -0.67 -7.56 -7.79
CA PHE A 37 -1.23 -8.68 -7.03
C PHE A 37 -1.95 -9.70 -7.91
N PHE A 38 -2.61 -9.27 -8.98
CA PHE A 38 -3.19 -10.18 -9.97
C PHE A 38 -2.11 -11.00 -10.69
N THR A 39 -1.00 -10.35 -11.06
CA THR A 39 0.13 -11.04 -11.69
C THR A 39 0.76 -12.08 -10.76
N ILE A 40 0.87 -11.78 -9.46
CA ILE A 40 1.30 -12.76 -8.43
C ILE A 40 0.30 -13.93 -8.32
N ALA A 41 -1.00 -13.67 -8.40
CA ALA A 41 -2.00 -14.75 -8.40
C ALA A 41 -1.83 -15.67 -9.62
N CYS A 42 -1.63 -15.12 -10.82
CA CYS A 42 -1.32 -15.89 -12.01
C CYS A 42 -0.01 -16.71 -11.86
N GLN A 43 0.99 -16.14 -11.17
CA GLN A 43 2.22 -16.85 -10.86
C GLN A 43 1.98 -18.04 -9.91
N PHE A 44 1.10 -17.91 -8.91
CA PHE A 44 0.72 -19.04 -8.06
C PHE A 44 -0.03 -20.13 -8.83
N VAL A 45 -0.88 -19.77 -9.79
CA VAL A 45 -1.52 -20.75 -10.68
C VAL A 45 -0.48 -21.50 -11.52
N LEU A 46 0.54 -20.81 -12.05
CA LEU A 46 1.65 -21.44 -12.78
C LEU A 46 2.48 -22.40 -11.91
N LEU A 47 2.53 -22.15 -10.61
CA LEU A 47 3.20 -23.00 -9.62
C LEU A 47 2.30 -24.12 -9.07
N GLU A 48 1.10 -24.32 -9.65
CA GLU A 48 0.11 -25.31 -9.21
C GLU A 48 -0.36 -25.08 -7.75
N ALA A 49 -0.21 -23.85 -7.25
CA ALA A 49 -0.61 -23.45 -5.91
C ALA A 49 -1.99 -22.77 -5.92
N GLU A 50 -3.02 -23.52 -6.31
CA GLU A 50 -4.38 -22.98 -6.53
C GLU A 50 -5.00 -22.34 -5.28
N PHE A 51 -4.78 -22.94 -4.10
CA PHE A 51 -5.30 -22.41 -2.85
C PHE A 51 -4.67 -21.05 -2.51
N LEU A 52 -3.35 -20.91 -2.71
CA LEU A 52 -2.65 -19.64 -2.51
C LEU A 52 -3.04 -18.60 -3.55
N ALA A 53 -3.26 -18.99 -4.80
CA ALA A 53 -3.78 -18.10 -5.83
C ALA A 53 -5.17 -17.55 -5.46
N ALA A 54 -6.06 -18.40 -4.96
CA ALA A 54 -7.38 -17.99 -4.48
C ALA A 54 -7.29 -17.02 -3.29
N LEU A 55 -6.42 -17.30 -2.31
CA LEU A 55 -6.17 -16.39 -1.19
C LEU A 55 -5.58 -15.05 -1.64
N GLN A 56 -4.71 -15.04 -2.64
CA GLN A 56 -4.13 -13.82 -3.21
C GLN A 56 -5.23 -12.91 -3.76
N VAL A 57 -6.18 -13.48 -4.52
CA VAL A 57 -7.31 -12.70 -5.05
C VAL A 57 -8.26 -12.29 -3.93
N LEU A 58 -8.62 -13.20 -3.03
CA LEU A 58 -9.60 -12.93 -1.98
C LEU A 58 -9.12 -11.88 -0.97
N VAL A 59 -7.90 -12.01 -0.47
CA VAL A 59 -7.38 -11.18 0.63
C VAL A 59 -6.64 -9.97 0.11
N TYR A 60 -5.67 -10.14 -0.79
CA TYR A 60 -4.85 -9.01 -1.25
C TYR A 60 -5.60 -8.11 -2.22
N ILE A 61 -6.28 -8.67 -3.22
CA ILE A 61 -7.08 -7.86 -4.15
C ILE A 61 -8.42 -7.49 -3.49
N GLY A 62 -9.15 -8.47 -2.96
CA GLY A 62 -10.52 -8.30 -2.48
C GLY A 62 -10.65 -7.43 -1.22
N ALA A 63 -9.72 -7.54 -0.26
CA ALA A 63 -9.78 -6.74 0.96
C ALA A 63 -8.73 -5.62 0.94
N VAL A 64 -7.44 -5.96 0.92
CA VAL A 64 -6.37 -4.99 1.19
C VAL A 64 -6.30 -3.91 0.13
N ALA A 65 -6.21 -4.28 -1.15
CA ALA A 65 -6.04 -3.31 -2.23
C ALA A 65 -7.29 -2.46 -2.45
N ILE A 66 -8.50 -3.03 -2.31
CA ILE A 66 -9.76 -2.28 -2.42
C ILE A 66 -9.90 -1.30 -1.24
N ILE A 67 -9.62 -1.70 0.00
CA ILE A 67 -9.63 -0.80 1.17
C ILE A 67 -8.62 0.34 0.97
N LEU A 68 -7.41 0.02 0.51
CA LEU A 68 -6.38 1.02 0.20
C LEU A 68 -6.83 1.98 -0.90
N MET A 69 -7.48 1.49 -1.96
CA MET A 69 -8.00 2.32 -3.04
C MET A 69 -9.11 3.25 -2.54
N PHE A 70 -10.07 2.75 -1.76
CA PHE A 70 -11.09 3.60 -1.14
C PHE A 70 -10.46 4.66 -0.22
N GLY A 71 -9.49 4.30 0.62
CA GLY A 71 -8.79 5.24 1.49
C GLY A 71 -8.04 6.33 0.72
N ILE A 72 -7.33 5.95 -0.35
CA ILE A 72 -6.62 6.90 -1.23
C ILE A 72 -7.61 7.82 -1.94
N MET A 73 -8.71 7.28 -2.47
CA MET A 73 -9.71 8.08 -3.19
C MET A 73 -10.42 9.09 -2.27
N LEU A 74 -10.76 8.69 -1.04
CA LEU A 74 -11.40 9.58 -0.05
C LEU A 74 -10.46 10.68 0.46
N THR A 75 -9.15 10.44 0.48
CA THR A 75 -8.13 11.38 1.00
C THR A 75 -7.58 12.31 -0.08
N ARG A 76 -8.02 12.19 -1.33
CA ARG A 76 -7.32 12.76 -2.49
C ARG A 76 -7.53 14.27 -2.65
N ASN A 77 -6.82 15.07 -1.84
CA ASN A 77 -6.61 16.51 -2.04
C ASN A 77 -5.19 17.00 -1.72
N ILE A 78 -4.24 16.11 -1.42
CA ILE A 78 -2.82 16.46 -1.24
C ILE A 78 -2.07 16.03 -2.51
N GLN A 79 -2.21 16.83 -3.57
CA GLN A 79 -1.28 16.79 -4.69
C GLN A 79 -0.01 17.48 -4.23
N GLY A 80 1.13 16.79 -4.42
CA GLY A 80 2.42 17.21 -3.92
C GLY A 80 2.70 18.66 -4.29
N ASP A 81 2.87 19.47 -3.26
CA ASP A 81 3.59 20.72 -3.39
C ASP A 81 4.99 20.34 -3.93
N ASP A 82 5.43 20.96 -5.03
CA ASP A 82 6.74 20.74 -5.67
C ASP A 82 7.93 21.16 -4.76
N THR A 83 7.72 21.25 -3.44
CA THR A 83 8.66 21.75 -2.44
C THR A 83 9.50 20.65 -1.81
N THR A 84 9.13 19.37 -1.93
CA THR A 84 10.01 18.24 -1.61
C THR A 84 10.91 17.88 -2.79
N ILE A 85 11.78 18.83 -3.14
CA ILE A 85 13.02 18.55 -3.86
C ILE A 85 13.88 17.69 -2.94
N VAL A 86 13.64 16.37 -2.96
CA VAL A 86 14.57 15.41 -2.39
C VAL A 86 15.89 15.69 -3.09
N SER A 87 16.82 16.28 -2.35
CA SER A 87 18.06 16.80 -2.93
C SER A 87 18.70 15.70 -3.77
N ALA A 88 19.24 16.04 -4.94
CA ALA A 88 19.84 15.06 -5.84
C ALA A 88 20.91 14.19 -5.13
N ALA A 89 21.49 14.72 -4.05
CA ALA A 89 22.40 14.04 -3.14
C ALA A 89 21.83 12.75 -2.50
N TRP A 90 20.52 12.64 -2.27
CA TRP A 90 19.90 11.45 -1.66
C TRP A 90 19.43 10.40 -2.66
N LYS A 91 19.31 10.76 -3.95
CA LYS A 91 18.93 9.80 -5.00
C LYS A 91 20.01 8.74 -5.22
N ILE A 92 21.28 9.15 -5.18
CA ILE A 92 22.44 8.27 -5.36
C ILE A 92 22.56 7.23 -4.23
N PRO A 93 22.56 7.59 -2.93
CA PRO A 93 22.64 6.60 -1.84
C PRO A 93 21.40 5.70 -1.78
N ALA A 94 20.20 6.20 -2.10
CA ALA A 94 18.99 5.36 -2.16
C ALA A 94 19.09 4.30 -3.26
N LEU A 95 19.55 4.67 -4.45
CA LEU A 95 19.77 3.73 -5.55
C LEU A 95 20.90 2.74 -5.21
N ALA A 96 22.00 3.22 -4.62
CA ALA A 96 23.12 2.38 -4.21
C ALA A 96 22.70 1.36 -3.15
N ALA A 97 21.89 1.76 -2.16
CA ALA A 97 21.34 0.84 -1.16
C ALA A 97 20.42 -0.20 -1.79
N GLY A 98 19.53 0.20 -2.69
CA GLY A 98 18.65 -0.72 -3.42
C GLY A 98 19.45 -1.73 -4.26
N LEU A 99 20.46 -1.27 -4.99
CA LEU A 99 21.33 -2.13 -5.80
C LEU A 99 22.22 -3.04 -4.93
N PHE A 100 22.67 -2.55 -3.78
CA PHE A 100 23.45 -3.34 -2.82
C PHE A 100 22.63 -4.50 -2.27
N VAL A 101 21.39 -4.25 -1.83
CA VAL A 101 20.47 -5.30 -1.37
C VAL A 101 20.14 -6.26 -2.51
N PHE A 102 19.86 -5.76 -3.72
CA PHE A 102 19.64 -6.60 -4.88
C PHE A 102 20.85 -7.49 -5.19
N GLY A 103 22.07 -6.94 -5.13
CA GLY A 103 23.31 -7.67 -5.33
C GLY A 103 23.52 -8.77 -4.29
N ILE A 104 23.25 -8.48 -3.01
CA ILE A 104 23.29 -9.49 -1.93
C ILE A 104 22.27 -10.60 -2.20
N LEU A 105 21.05 -10.27 -2.59
CA LEU A 105 20.02 -11.25 -2.89
C LEU A 105 20.40 -12.12 -4.09
N VAL A 106 20.89 -11.52 -5.18
CA VAL A 106 21.35 -12.27 -6.37
C VAL A 106 22.54 -13.16 -6.02
N PHE A 107 23.51 -12.63 -5.25
CA PHE A 107 24.65 -13.41 -4.80
C PHE A 107 24.21 -14.58 -3.91
N GLY A 108 23.32 -14.33 -2.93
CA GLY A 108 22.78 -15.36 -2.04
C GLY A 108 21.93 -16.40 -2.78
N ILE A 109 21.16 -15.98 -3.79
CA ILE A 109 20.37 -16.88 -4.64
C ILE A 109 21.26 -17.78 -5.50
N ASN A 110 22.40 -17.26 -6.00
CA ASN A 110 23.24 -17.99 -6.94
C ASN A 110 24.38 -18.79 -6.28
N ASN A 111 24.88 -18.37 -5.11
CA ASN A 111 26.08 -18.93 -4.46
C ASN A 111 25.77 -19.79 -3.24
N ALA A 112 24.52 -20.19 -3.04
CA ALA A 112 24.18 -20.89 -1.82
C ALA A 112 24.77 -22.29 -1.77
N VAL A 113 25.63 -22.45 -0.77
CA VAL A 113 26.12 -23.74 -0.31
C VAL A 113 24.93 -24.42 0.37
N ALA A 114 24.38 -25.43 -0.28
CA ALA A 114 23.40 -26.29 0.35
C ALA A 114 24.03 -26.92 1.61
N PRO A 115 23.31 -27.01 2.75
CA PRO A 115 23.79 -27.69 3.94
C PRO A 115 24.32 -29.08 3.57
N ALA A 116 25.47 -29.46 4.14
CA ALA A 116 26.19 -30.69 3.79
C ALA A 116 25.23 -31.88 3.55
N GLY A 117 25.24 -32.40 2.33
CA GLY A 117 24.37 -33.52 1.90
C GLY A 117 23.17 -33.16 1.02
N HIS A 118 22.90 -31.87 0.74
CA HIS A 118 21.86 -31.46 -0.20
C HIS A 118 22.48 -30.85 -1.48
N SER A 119 21.84 -31.06 -2.63
CA SER A 119 22.20 -30.38 -3.89
C SER A 119 21.87 -28.89 -3.74
N PRO A 120 22.71 -27.97 -4.24
CA PRO A 120 22.35 -26.57 -4.40
C PRO A 120 21.02 -26.45 -5.16
N TRP A 121 20.10 -25.61 -4.71
CA TRP A 121 18.84 -25.40 -5.45
C TRP A 121 19.09 -24.87 -6.87
N SER A 122 20.22 -24.18 -7.08
CA SER A 122 20.65 -23.73 -8.42
C SER A 122 20.87 -24.90 -9.39
N GLU A 123 21.13 -26.10 -8.89
CA GLU A 123 21.29 -27.31 -9.70
C GLU A 123 19.97 -28.08 -9.87
N SER A 124 18.90 -27.64 -9.19
CA SER A 124 17.56 -28.21 -9.32
C SER A 124 16.88 -27.75 -10.62
N ASN A 125 17.42 -28.19 -11.76
CA ASN A 125 16.87 -27.92 -13.09
C ASN A 125 15.65 -28.79 -13.43
N MET A 126 15.35 -29.79 -12.59
CA MET A 126 14.20 -30.66 -12.78
C MET A 126 12.94 -29.96 -12.23
N ARG A 127 12.06 -29.51 -13.14
CA ARG A 127 10.72 -29.07 -12.74
C ARG A 127 10.04 -30.25 -12.03
N PRO A 128 9.63 -30.11 -10.77
CA PRO A 128 8.92 -31.18 -10.09
C PRO A 128 7.54 -31.33 -10.75
N SER A 129 7.41 -32.29 -11.66
CA SER A 129 6.20 -32.51 -12.45
C SER A 129 5.17 -33.30 -11.64
N ILE A 130 3.92 -32.84 -11.67
CA ILE A 130 2.75 -33.60 -11.20
C ILE A 130 2.26 -34.57 -12.30
N ALA A 131 2.88 -34.65 -13.48
CA ALA A 131 2.49 -35.65 -14.48
C ALA A 131 2.74 -37.09 -14.00
N THR A 132 1.85 -38.02 -14.37
CA THR A 132 1.97 -39.45 -14.02
C THR A 132 2.95 -40.11 -14.97
N ASP A 133 4.23 -40.06 -14.65
CA ASP A 133 5.23 -40.85 -15.38
C ASP A 133 5.26 -42.25 -14.78
N ALA A 134 5.46 -43.29 -15.62
CA ALA A 134 5.44 -44.69 -15.23
C ALA A 134 6.50 -45.09 -14.16
N GLY A 135 7.38 -44.15 -13.76
CA GLY A 135 8.38 -44.29 -12.70
C GLY A 135 8.14 -43.41 -11.47
N SER A 136 6.93 -42.89 -11.23
CA SER A 136 6.69 -41.97 -10.09
C SER A 136 6.91 -42.67 -8.74
N SER A 137 7.89 -42.19 -7.96
CA SER A 137 8.14 -42.63 -6.58
C SER A 137 6.93 -42.40 -5.66
N LYS A 138 6.80 -43.21 -4.60
CA LYS A 138 5.78 -43.03 -3.54
C LYS A 138 5.76 -41.59 -3.00
N ALA A 139 6.91 -40.94 -2.91
CA ALA A 139 7.03 -39.54 -2.49
C ALA A 139 6.34 -38.56 -3.46
N THR A 140 6.37 -38.82 -4.77
CA THR A 140 5.71 -37.99 -5.78
C THR A 140 4.19 -38.15 -5.73
N ALA A 141 3.69 -39.35 -5.40
CA ALA A 141 2.26 -39.60 -5.22
C ALA A 141 1.69 -38.82 -4.02
N VAL A 142 2.38 -38.87 -2.86
CA VAL A 142 2.00 -38.11 -1.66
C VAL A 142 1.99 -36.61 -1.93
N ARG A 143 3.00 -36.08 -2.62
CA ARG A 143 3.04 -34.64 -2.96
C ARG A 143 1.89 -34.23 -3.89
N ARG A 144 1.56 -35.03 -4.90
CA ARG A 144 0.44 -34.75 -5.79
C ARG A 144 -0.88 -34.70 -5.02
N GLU A 145 -1.11 -35.65 -4.14
CA GLU A 145 -2.30 -35.67 -3.30
C GLU A 145 -2.37 -34.43 -2.41
N ALA A 146 -1.23 -34.00 -1.84
CA ALA A 146 -1.14 -32.78 -1.06
C ALA A 146 -1.46 -31.52 -1.90
N VAL A 147 -1.02 -31.45 -3.16
CA VAL A 147 -1.33 -30.32 -4.06
C VAL A 147 -2.81 -30.32 -4.45
N ASN A 148 -3.37 -31.47 -4.85
CA ASN A 148 -4.79 -31.58 -5.22
C ASN A 148 -5.73 -31.35 -4.02
N ASN A 149 -5.27 -31.62 -2.80
CA ASN A 149 -6.00 -31.39 -1.56
C ASN A 149 -5.35 -30.28 -0.72
N MET A 150 -4.79 -29.25 -1.37
CA MET A 150 -3.95 -28.26 -0.69
C MET A 150 -4.67 -27.54 0.43
N ALA A 151 -5.92 -27.11 0.21
CA ALA A 151 -6.74 -26.48 1.25
C ALA A 151 -6.91 -27.37 2.49
N ARG A 152 -7.17 -28.68 2.28
CA ARG A 152 -7.35 -29.65 3.36
C ARG A 152 -6.03 -29.89 4.11
N THR A 153 -4.94 -30.02 3.37
CA THR A 153 -3.60 -30.26 3.92
C THR A 153 -3.14 -29.06 4.76
N VAL A 154 -3.27 -27.85 4.23
CA VAL A 154 -2.97 -26.61 4.95
C VAL A 154 -3.84 -26.49 6.20
N GLY A 155 -5.14 -26.74 6.10
CA GLY A 155 -6.05 -26.73 7.25
C GLY A 155 -5.64 -27.71 8.35
N ASN A 156 -5.24 -28.93 7.98
CA ASN A 156 -4.78 -29.93 8.94
C ASN A 156 -3.48 -29.51 9.64
N GLU A 157 -2.51 -28.99 8.89
CA GLU A 157 -1.24 -28.49 9.44
C GLU A 157 -1.45 -27.29 10.37
N LEU A 158 -2.38 -26.38 10.03
CA LEU A 158 -2.74 -25.24 10.88
C LEU A 158 -3.39 -25.67 12.20
N MET A 159 -4.25 -26.70 12.17
CA MET A 159 -4.96 -27.18 13.35
C MET A 159 -4.15 -28.15 14.22
N THR A 160 -3.04 -28.69 13.71
CA THR A 160 -2.20 -29.66 14.45
C THR A 160 -0.84 -29.09 14.79
N ARG A 161 0.00 -28.84 13.78
CA ARG A 161 1.40 -28.45 13.96
C ARG A 161 1.57 -26.96 14.25
N TYR A 162 0.78 -26.12 13.60
CA TYR A 162 0.89 -24.66 13.68
C TYR A 162 -0.24 -23.99 14.47
N VAL A 163 -0.88 -24.72 15.39
CA VAL A 163 -2.02 -24.23 16.19
C VAL A 163 -1.70 -22.94 16.94
N VAL A 164 -0.51 -22.83 17.53
CA VAL A 164 -0.07 -21.62 18.25
C VAL A 164 0.03 -20.43 17.30
N GLY A 165 0.58 -20.63 16.10
CA GLY A 165 0.67 -19.57 15.10
C GLY A 165 -0.71 -19.12 14.61
N PHE A 166 -1.63 -20.08 14.44
CA PHE A 166 -3.02 -19.81 14.07
C PHE A 166 -3.76 -19.01 15.16
N GLU A 167 -3.60 -19.36 16.43
CA GLU A 167 -4.20 -18.62 17.56
C GLU A 167 -3.66 -17.19 17.64
N VAL A 168 -2.35 -17.01 17.53
CA VAL A 168 -1.73 -15.66 17.53
C VAL A 168 -2.24 -14.81 16.38
N ALA A 169 -2.39 -15.38 15.17
CA ALA A 169 -2.98 -14.67 14.04
C ALA A 169 -4.44 -14.27 14.31
N GLY A 170 -5.24 -15.14 14.94
CA GLY A 170 -6.61 -14.84 15.34
C GLY A 170 -6.70 -13.69 16.36
N LEU A 171 -5.84 -13.69 17.37
CA LEU A 171 -5.72 -12.59 18.33
C LEU A 171 -5.30 -11.28 17.64
N LEU A 172 -4.34 -11.35 16.71
CA LEU A 172 -3.90 -10.19 15.94
C LEU A 172 -5.06 -9.59 15.13
N LEU A 173 -5.88 -10.42 14.48
CA LEU A 173 -7.07 -9.95 13.74
C LEU A 173 -8.11 -9.29 14.65
N THR A 174 -8.29 -9.81 15.87
CA THR A 174 -9.21 -9.22 16.85
C THR A 174 -8.69 -7.86 17.32
N VAL A 175 -7.39 -7.76 17.63
CA VAL A 175 -6.74 -6.50 17.99
C VAL A 175 -6.80 -5.51 16.84
N ALA A 176 -6.59 -5.94 15.60
CA ALA A 176 -6.69 -5.09 14.42
C ALA A 176 -8.10 -4.53 14.23
N LEU A 177 -9.15 -5.35 14.44
CA LEU A 177 -10.54 -4.91 14.36
C LEU A 177 -10.87 -3.88 15.45
N VAL A 178 -10.53 -4.17 16.71
CA VAL A 178 -10.75 -3.24 17.82
C VAL A 178 -9.99 -1.93 17.61
N GLY A 179 -8.73 -2.01 17.18
CA GLY A 179 -7.90 -0.85 16.87
C GLY A 179 -8.45 0.00 15.72
N ALA A 180 -8.90 -0.63 14.64
CA ALA A 180 -9.52 0.07 13.52
C ALA A 180 -10.80 0.80 13.93
N ILE A 181 -11.68 0.17 14.73
CA ILE A 181 -12.92 0.79 15.22
C ILE A 181 -12.61 1.97 16.17
N ALA A 182 -11.70 1.76 17.12
CA ALA A 182 -11.31 2.80 18.08
C ALA A 182 -10.71 4.03 17.39
N LEU A 183 -9.97 3.85 16.29
CA LEU A 183 -9.37 4.95 15.52
C LEU A 183 -10.38 5.64 14.59
N ALA A 184 -11.37 4.92 14.09
CA ALA A 184 -12.38 5.46 13.17
C ALA A 184 -13.49 6.25 13.89
N HIS A 185 -13.74 5.98 15.17
CA HIS A 185 -14.70 6.75 15.98
C HIS A 185 -14.12 8.12 16.33
N ARG A 186 -14.70 9.19 15.76
CA ARG A 186 -14.43 10.58 16.17
C ARG A 186 -15.64 11.09 16.95
N GLU A 187 -15.41 11.48 18.20
CA GLU A 187 -16.39 12.21 19.00
C GLU A 187 -16.39 13.67 18.52
N GLU A 188 -17.52 14.13 18.01
CA GLU A 188 -17.77 15.55 17.76
C GLU A 188 -17.83 16.26 19.10
N ALA A 189 -16.68 16.74 19.59
CA ALA A 189 -16.63 17.61 20.74
C ALA A 189 -17.43 18.88 20.43
N GLU A 190 -18.62 19.00 21.02
CA GLU A 190 -19.49 20.18 20.94
C GLU A 190 -18.66 21.46 21.20
N PRO A 191 -18.72 22.47 20.30
CA PRO A 191 -18.08 23.75 20.55
C PRO A 191 -18.73 24.41 21.75
N ASP A 192 -17.94 24.55 22.80
CA ASP A 192 -18.30 25.09 24.11
C ASP A 192 -19.14 26.39 24.01
N ALA A 193 -20.42 26.26 24.37
CA ALA A 193 -21.40 27.34 24.46
C ALA A 193 -21.01 28.45 25.47
N ARG A 194 -19.91 28.28 26.22
CA ARG A 194 -19.36 29.28 27.14
C ARG A 194 -18.78 30.51 26.45
N SER A 195 -18.37 30.41 25.18
CA SER A 195 -17.84 31.55 24.41
C SER A 195 -18.90 32.60 24.04
N ARG A 196 -20.20 32.28 24.15
CA ARG A 196 -21.31 33.19 23.79
C ARG A 196 -21.72 34.12 24.93
N GLY A 197 -21.21 33.91 26.15
CA GLY A 197 -21.48 34.74 27.33
C GLY A 197 -20.63 36.00 27.45
N GLU A 198 -19.43 36.03 26.86
CA GLU A 198 -18.47 37.14 27.04
C GLU A 198 -18.54 38.23 25.95
N GLN A 199 -19.30 38.01 24.87
CA GLN A 199 -19.42 38.96 23.77
C GLN A 199 -20.39 40.17 23.93
N PRO A 200 -21.18 40.37 25.01
CA PRO A 200 -21.97 41.60 25.17
C PRO A 200 -21.11 42.85 25.47
N ALA A 201 -19.95 42.68 26.12
CA ALA A 201 -19.19 43.82 26.65
C ALA A 201 -18.41 44.59 25.57
N ARG A 202 -17.92 43.93 24.51
CA ARG A 202 -17.19 44.59 23.41
C ARG A 202 -18.09 45.41 22.48
N ARG A 203 -19.38 45.08 22.41
CA ARG A 203 -20.33 45.79 21.54
C ARG A 203 -20.91 47.04 22.22
N ALA A 204 -20.96 47.06 23.55
CA ALA A 204 -21.42 48.21 24.33
C ALA A 204 -20.41 49.38 24.35
N SER A 205 -19.12 49.13 24.11
CA SER A 205 -18.08 50.17 24.05
C SER A 205 -17.94 50.85 22.68
N ALA A 206 -18.73 50.46 21.69
CA ALA A 206 -18.71 51.03 20.34
C ALA A 206 -19.96 51.90 20.11
N SER A 207 -20.02 53.05 20.77
CA SER A 207 -21.05 54.07 20.53
C SER A 207 -20.83 54.78 19.19
N PRO A 208 -21.88 55.23 18.47
CA PRO A 208 -21.76 55.88 17.17
C PRO A 208 -21.40 57.37 17.30
N GLN A 209 -20.40 57.85 16.54
CA GLN A 209 -20.18 59.29 16.35
C GLN A 209 -21.21 59.86 15.36
N PRO A 210 -21.93 60.96 15.67
CA PRO A 210 -22.81 61.65 14.74
C PRO A 210 -22.05 62.66 13.85
N GLN A 211 -22.51 62.77 12.61
CA GLN A 211 -22.09 63.74 11.59
C GLN A 211 -22.28 65.20 12.06
N ALA A 212 -21.40 66.12 11.63
CA ALA A 212 -21.67 67.54 11.59
C ALA A 212 -21.36 68.11 10.20
N ALA A 213 -22.38 68.69 9.58
CA ALA A 213 -22.37 69.41 8.32
C ALA A 213 -21.54 70.70 8.39
N GLY A 214 -21.02 71.16 7.23
CA GLY A 214 -20.06 72.26 7.09
C GLY A 214 -20.61 73.68 7.27
N PRO A 215 -19.79 74.70 6.98
CA PRO A 215 -20.29 75.83 6.18
C PRO A 215 -19.32 76.37 5.12
N SER A 216 -19.94 76.90 4.07
CA SER A 216 -19.43 77.70 2.94
C SER A 216 -18.70 79.00 3.33
N LEU A 217 -17.59 79.31 2.65
CA LEU A 217 -16.95 80.64 2.48
C LEU A 217 -16.12 80.56 1.18
N VAL A 218 -16.57 81.03 0.00
CA VAL A 218 -16.63 82.42 -0.50
C VAL A 218 -15.47 83.31 -0.02
N SER A 219 -14.47 83.49 -0.89
CA SER A 219 -13.76 84.78 -1.02
C SER A 219 -13.29 84.99 -2.47
N SER A 220 -13.96 85.91 -3.16
CA SER A 220 -13.41 86.82 -4.19
C SER A 220 -12.08 87.41 -3.70
N GLY A 221 -11.01 87.63 -4.48
CA GLY A 221 -10.87 88.05 -5.87
C GLY A 221 -10.05 89.35 -5.88
N THR A 222 -8.92 89.41 -6.58
CA THR A 222 -8.29 90.61 -7.21
C THR A 222 -6.90 90.30 -7.81
N SER A 223 -6.73 90.59 -9.11
CA SER A 223 -5.45 90.72 -9.86
C SER A 223 -4.95 92.19 -9.81
N PRO A 224 -3.97 92.70 -10.61
CA PRO A 224 -2.69 92.23 -11.21
C PRO A 224 -1.55 93.28 -10.89
N PRO A 225 -0.61 93.76 -11.76
CA PRO A 225 0.14 93.24 -12.92
C PRO A 225 1.69 93.47 -12.88
N ARG A 226 2.47 92.71 -13.67
CA ARG A 226 3.42 93.16 -14.73
C ARG A 226 4.29 92.02 -15.24
#